data_AF-A0A1H6MV84-F1
#
_entry.id   AF-A0A1H6MV84-F1
#
_cell.length_a   1.000
_cell.length_b   1.000
_cell.length_c   1.000
_cell.angle_alpha   90.00
_cell.angle_beta   90.00
_cell.angle_gamma   90.00
#
_symmetry.space_group_name_H-M   'P 1'
#
loop_
_entity.id
_entity.type
_entity.pdbx_description
1 polymer ?
#
loop_
_entity_poly.entity_id
_entity_poly.type
_entity_poly.pdbx_seq_one_letter_code
_entity_poly.pdbx_strand_id
1 'polypeptide(L)'
;MRKYFFIIMALCFCFNSYAHKDKQRLETHGNIKTACKATFHYSVFEKVIAIGILSEKLAKELNFKDTLLIEVRKPHSENFENDSYQFDVNNSAYQFIFESYYESLYKADGMAIRIQAKDINITDVLKLVEYAILNKKKLDKMQLTEKIYDYFDNTFLGKYKYIPKEELAKIWNNQSDLITKIINEKIPLSVEDESGLGIYWQNNNFIFGRNYRKGEIDNKTLLIPNYYYFTSKGSSGLIFLNNTQFYHMGYYQNLFIENAEPINLPVFIDSELFNKLIFYNSRQLFLLLIDKKKVISDFENCQ
;
A
#
# COMPACT_ATOMS: atom_id res chain seq x y z
N MET A 1 1.98 -54.78 -1.28
CA MET A 1 2.55 -53.68 -0.48
C MET A 1 3.17 -52.56 -1.31
N ARG A 2 4.08 -52.82 -2.27
CA ARG A 2 4.72 -51.77 -3.10
C ARG A 2 3.76 -50.80 -3.83
N LYS A 3 2.60 -51.27 -4.34
CA LYS A 3 1.62 -50.41 -5.04
C LYS A 3 0.93 -49.39 -4.13
N TYR A 4 0.66 -49.76 -2.88
CA TYR A 4 0.02 -48.86 -1.91
C TYR A 4 0.99 -47.81 -1.36
N PHE A 5 2.28 -48.12 -1.32
CA PHE A 5 3.32 -47.16 -0.92
C PHE A 5 3.37 -45.94 -1.85
N PHE A 6 3.31 -46.13 -3.16
CA PHE A 6 3.30 -45.02 -4.12
C PHE A 6 2.01 -44.17 -4.04
N ILE A 7 0.87 -44.77 -3.73
CA ILE A 7 -0.40 -44.05 -3.56
C ILE A 7 -0.38 -43.22 -2.27
N ILE A 8 0.11 -43.79 -1.16
CA ILE A 8 0.27 -43.07 0.11
C ILE A 8 1.28 -41.93 -0.05
N MET A 9 2.39 -42.17 -0.74
CA MET A 9 3.40 -41.15 -1.03
C MET A 9 2.82 -40.02 -1.89
N ALA A 10 2.09 -40.34 -2.97
CA ALA A 10 1.41 -39.34 -3.80
C ALA A 10 0.37 -38.53 -3.00
N LEU A 11 -0.41 -39.18 -2.14
CA LEU A 11 -1.36 -38.50 -1.24
C LEU A 11 -0.63 -37.55 -0.29
N CYS A 12 0.49 -37.95 0.32
CA CYS A 12 1.26 -37.08 1.22
C CYS A 12 1.82 -35.82 0.55
N PHE A 13 2.11 -35.85 -0.76
CA PHE A 13 2.61 -34.69 -1.50
C PHE A 13 1.51 -33.77 -2.07
N CYS A 14 0.25 -34.22 -2.15
CA CYS A 14 -0.85 -33.44 -2.71
C CYS A 14 -1.49 -32.41 -1.75
N PHE A 15 -1.10 -32.37 -0.46
CA PHE A 15 -1.84 -31.59 0.55
C PHE A 15 -1.37 -30.14 0.77
N ASN A 16 -0.36 -29.65 0.06
CA ASN A 16 0.18 -28.30 0.31
C ASN A 16 -0.20 -27.30 -0.79
N SER A 17 -1.50 -27.08 -0.99
CA SER A 17 -1.98 -25.87 -1.68
C SER A 17 -2.25 -24.79 -0.65
N TYR A 18 -1.29 -23.89 -0.46
CA TYR A 18 -1.47 -22.72 0.38
C TYR A 18 -2.16 -21.62 -0.42
N ALA A 19 -3.45 -21.41 -0.16
CA ALA A 19 -4.13 -20.21 -0.63
C ALA A 19 -3.55 -19.00 0.11
N HIS A 20 -2.97 -18.04 -0.62
CA HIS A 20 -2.49 -16.81 -0.02
C HIS A 20 -3.68 -16.03 0.59
N LYS A 21 -3.61 -15.73 1.89
CA LYS A 21 -4.54 -14.81 2.55
C LYS A 21 -4.07 -13.38 2.31
N ASP A 22 -5.01 -12.48 2.01
CA ASP A 22 -4.71 -11.06 1.89
C ASP A 22 -4.03 -10.52 3.14
N LYS A 23 -3.05 -9.65 2.93
CA LYS A 23 -2.42 -8.90 3.99
C LYS A 23 -3.31 -7.74 4.40
N GLN A 24 -3.41 -7.55 5.71
CA GLN A 24 -4.17 -6.46 6.31
C GLN A 24 -3.26 -5.69 7.26
N ARG A 25 -3.44 -4.38 7.31
CA ARG A 25 -2.76 -3.50 8.25
C ARG A 25 -3.77 -2.52 8.83
N LEU A 26 -3.81 -2.45 10.16
CA LEU A 26 -4.66 -1.55 10.92
C LEU A 26 -3.76 -0.67 11.78
N GLU A 27 -3.95 0.64 11.73
CA GLU A 27 -3.19 1.60 12.53
C GLU A 27 -4.14 2.62 13.16
N THR A 28 -3.72 3.22 14.28
CA THR A 28 -4.46 4.29 14.95
C THR A 28 -3.53 5.46 15.24
N HIS A 29 -3.92 6.66 14.83
CA HIS A 29 -3.20 7.92 15.01
C HIS A 29 -4.17 8.92 15.64
N GLY A 30 -4.14 9.07 16.97
CA GLY A 30 -5.10 9.91 17.68
C GLY A 30 -6.55 9.47 17.43
N ASN A 31 -7.37 10.36 16.86
CA ASN A 31 -8.75 10.07 16.45
C ASN A 31 -8.89 9.54 15.02
N ILE A 32 -7.79 9.31 14.31
CA ILE A 32 -7.78 8.73 12.97
C ILE A 32 -7.46 7.25 13.07
N LYS A 33 -8.29 6.42 12.45
CA LYS A 33 -8.02 4.99 12.23
C LYS A 33 -7.74 4.77 10.76
N THR A 34 -6.76 3.96 10.44
CA THR A 34 -6.52 3.54 9.06
C THR A 34 -6.57 2.03 8.93
N ALA A 35 -7.06 1.57 7.79
CA ALA A 35 -7.12 0.16 7.47
C ALA A 35 -6.76 -0.04 6.01
N CYS A 36 -5.86 -0.98 5.74
CA CYS A 36 -5.44 -1.31 4.39
C CYS A 36 -5.53 -2.83 4.18
N LYS A 37 -6.12 -3.24 3.05
CA LYS A 37 -6.13 -4.63 2.60
C LYS A 37 -5.59 -4.73 1.18
N ALA A 38 -4.60 -5.59 1.00
CA ALA A 38 -3.97 -5.87 -0.28
C ALA A 38 -3.47 -7.33 -0.33
N THR A 39 -3.33 -7.89 -1.52
CA THR A 39 -2.79 -9.25 -1.73
C THR A 39 -1.34 -9.40 -1.25
N PHE A 40 -0.56 -8.32 -1.33
CA PHE A 40 0.86 -8.30 -0.98
C PHE A 40 1.27 -6.97 -0.34
N HIS A 41 2.42 -6.96 0.34
CA HIS A 41 3.02 -5.71 0.88
C HIS A 41 3.50 -4.80 -0.26
N TYR A 42 2.58 -4.06 -0.85
CA TYR A 42 2.88 -2.98 -1.80
C TYR A 42 3.03 -1.65 -1.07
N SER A 43 3.51 -0.64 -1.80
CA SER A 43 3.62 0.75 -1.33
C SER A 43 2.34 1.36 -0.75
N VAL A 44 1.18 0.78 -1.07
CA VAL A 44 -0.12 1.18 -0.52
C VAL A 44 -0.13 1.15 1.01
N PHE A 45 0.59 0.23 1.65
CA PHE A 45 0.67 0.19 3.11
C PHE A 45 1.38 1.43 3.66
N GLU A 46 2.54 1.80 3.11
CA GLU A 46 3.26 3.00 3.52
C GLU A 46 2.47 4.28 3.18
N LYS A 47 1.75 4.31 2.05
CA LYS A 47 0.82 5.40 1.72
C LYS A 47 -0.27 5.58 2.77
N VAL A 48 -0.88 4.48 3.21
CA VAL A 48 -1.96 4.53 4.22
C VAL A 48 -1.43 4.98 5.58
N ILE A 49 -0.21 4.59 5.97
CA ILE A 49 0.45 5.11 7.18
C ILE A 49 0.67 6.62 7.05
N ALA A 50 1.20 7.08 5.90
CA ALA A 50 1.42 8.50 5.64
C ALA A 50 0.11 9.28 5.75
N ILE A 51 -0.95 8.79 5.11
CA ILE A 51 -2.30 9.36 5.19
C ILE A 51 -2.77 9.42 6.64
N GLY A 52 -2.61 8.35 7.42
CA GLY A 52 -3.02 8.32 8.83
C GLY A 52 -2.33 9.38 9.69
N ILE A 53 -1.01 9.49 9.58
CA ILE A 53 -0.20 10.48 10.33
C ILE A 53 -0.60 11.91 9.93
N LEU A 54 -0.70 12.19 8.63
CA LEU A 54 -1.01 13.54 8.13
C LEU A 54 -2.47 13.92 8.39
N SER A 55 -3.39 12.96 8.32
CA SER A 55 -4.80 13.18 8.64
C SER A 55 -5.02 13.50 10.12
N GLU A 56 -4.22 12.93 11.03
CA GLU A 56 -4.30 13.29 12.46
C GLU A 56 -3.91 14.75 12.68
N LYS A 57 -2.85 15.22 12.01
CA LYS A 57 -2.44 16.63 12.05
C LYS A 57 -3.53 17.54 11.47
N LEU A 58 -4.07 17.17 10.31
CA LEU A 58 -5.16 17.88 9.66
C LEU A 58 -6.40 17.97 10.57
N ALA A 59 -6.78 16.86 11.22
CA ALA A 59 -7.89 16.82 12.17
C ALA A 59 -7.66 17.73 13.38
N LYS A 60 -6.43 17.78 13.91
CA LYS A 60 -6.07 18.70 15.01
C LYS A 60 -6.22 20.16 14.60
N GLU A 61 -5.69 20.54 13.44
CA GLU A 61 -5.77 21.91 12.90
C GLU A 61 -7.23 22.32 12.61
N LEU A 62 -8.06 21.40 12.15
CA LEU A 62 -9.50 21.61 11.92
C LEU A 62 -10.36 21.43 13.18
N ASN A 63 -9.77 21.22 14.35
CA ASN A 63 -10.46 20.94 15.62
C ASN A 63 -11.47 19.78 15.58
N PHE A 64 -11.25 18.79 14.71
CA PHE A 64 -12.08 17.61 14.58
C PHE A 64 -11.79 16.62 15.72
N LYS A 65 -12.80 16.28 16.52
CA LYS A 65 -12.67 15.41 17.71
C LYS A 65 -13.27 14.02 17.55
N ASP A 66 -14.17 13.85 16.57
CA ASP A 66 -14.80 12.57 16.28
C ASP A 66 -13.80 11.57 15.70
N THR A 67 -14.16 10.28 15.67
CA THR A 67 -13.31 9.27 15.02
C THR A 67 -13.52 9.30 13.52
N LEU A 68 -12.43 9.31 12.75
CA LEU A 68 -12.44 9.14 11.30
C LEU A 68 -11.68 7.86 10.92
N LEU A 69 -12.36 6.95 10.23
CA LEU A 69 -11.74 5.77 9.61
C LEU A 69 -11.37 6.08 8.15
N ILE A 70 -10.17 5.70 7.73
CA ILE A 70 -9.74 5.71 6.34
C ILE A 70 -9.42 4.27 5.95
N GLU A 71 -10.30 3.67 5.15
CA GLU A 71 -10.18 2.29 4.69
C GLU A 71 -9.77 2.26 3.22
N VAL A 72 -8.67 1.58 2.91
CA VAL A 72 -8.17 1.40 1.56
C VAL A 72 -8.14 -0.08 1.21
N ARG A 73 -8.75 -0.44 0.08
CA ARG A 73 -8.71 -1.77 -0.49
C ARG A 73 -8.08 -1.73 -1.87
N LYS A 74 -6.96 -2.41 -2.04
CA LYS A 74 -6.38 -2.65 -3.36
C LYS A 74 -7.12 -3.84 -3.99
N PRO A 75 -7.77 -3.66 -5.15
CA PRO A 75 -8.48 -4.74 -5.83
C PRO A 75 -7.50 -5.79 -6.35
N HIS A 76 -7.93 -7.06 -6.34
CA HIS A 76 -7.13 -8.22 -6.79
C HIS A 76 -6.99 -8.29 -8.31
N SER A 77 -7.98 -7.78 -9.04
CA SER A 77 -8.10 -7.97 -10.47
C SER A 77 -7.50 -6.81 -11.23
N GLU A 78 -6.70 -7.11 -12.26
CA GLU A 78 -6.28 -6.14 -13.26
C GLU A 78 -7.49 -5.56 -14.02
N ASN A 79 -8.57 -6.35 -14.13
CA ASN A 79 -9.85 -5.95 -14.73
C ASN A 79 -10.74 -5.13 -13.79
N PHE A 80 -10.20 -4.62 -12.67
CA PHE A 80 -10.92 -3.64 -11.89
C PHE A 80 -10.97 -2.32 -12.66
N GLU A 81 -12.15 -1.99 -13.20
CA GLU A 81 -12.28 -0.90 -14.19
C GLU A 81 -12.32 0.48 -13.56
N ASN A 82 -12.86 0.63 -12.34
CA ASN A 82 -13.12 1.94 -11.77
C ASN A 82 -12.79 2.02 -10.28
N ASP A 83 -11.85 2.90 -9.94
CA ASP A 83 -11.63 3.31 -8.57
C ASP A 83 -12.90 3.92 -7.99
N SER A 84 -13.23 3.55 -6.75
CA SER A 84 -14.41 4.00 -6.05
C SER A 84 -14.06 4.59 -4.69
N TYR A 85 -14.73 5.68 -4.37
CA TYR A 85 -14.55 6.45 -3.14
C TYR A 85 -15.91 6.66 -2.51
N GLN A 86 -16.00 6.51 -1.19
CA GLN A 86 -17.26 6.59 -0.45
C GLN A 86 -17.05 7.33 0.87
N PHE A 87 -18.03 8.15 1.25
CA PHE A 87 -18.20 8.64 2.60
C PHE A 87 -19.27 7.82 3.32
N ASP A 88 -18.97 7.40 4.54
CA ASP A 88 -19.94 6.70 5.38
C ASP A 88 -20.06 7.46 6.69
N VAL A 89 -21.27 7.84 7.07
CA VAL A 89 -21.55 8.65 8.27
C VAL A 89 -22.37 7.84 9.26
N ASN A 90 -22.39 8.26 10.53
CA ASN A 90 -23.14 7.61 11.62
C ASN A 90 -22.52 6.27 12.05
N ASN A 91 -21.33 6.33 12.67
CA ASN A 91 -20.67 5.23 13.37
C ASN A 91 -19.95 4.18 12.49
N SER A 92 -19.86 4.45 11.19
CA SER A 92 -19.06 3.67 10.24
C SER A 92 -17.56 3.57 10.59
N ALA A 93 -17.05 4.52 11.40
CA ALA A 93 -15.66 4.56 11.84
C ALA A 93 -15.19 3.34 12.67
N TYR A 94 -16.13 2.53 13.14
CA TYR A 94 -15.88 1.31 13.91
C TYR A 94 -16.22 0.03 13.14
N GLN A 95 -16.66 0.16 11.89
CA GLN A 95 -17.03 -0.94 11.01
C GLN A 95 -15.93 -1.13 9.96
N PHE A 96 -15.01 -2.06 10.21
CA PHE A 96 -14.09 -2.52 9.17
C PHE A 96 -14.86 -3.50 8.27
N ILE A 97 -14.83 -3.30 6.94
CA ILE A 97 -15.58 -4.16 6.02
C ILE A 97 -14.91 -5.54 5.85
N PHE A 98 -13.70 -5.71 6.40
CA PHE A 98 -12.87 -6.89 6.17
C PHE A 98 -13.30 -8.16 6.91
N GLU A 99 -14.14 -8.05 7.92
CA GLU A 99 -14.65 -9.19 8.69
C GLU A 99 -16.17 -9.25 8.61
N SER A 100 -16.69 -10.43 8.26
CA SER A 100 -18.11 -10.70 8.02
C SER A 100 -19.00 -10.62 9.27
N TYR A 101 -18.49 -10.15 10.41
CA TYR A 101 -19.28 -10.00 11.62
C TYR A 101 -18.65 -8.93 12.53
N TYR A 102 -19.14 -7.70 12.43
CA TYR A 102 -19.12 -6.78 13.55
C TYR A 102 -20.53 -6.23 13.75
N GLU A 103 -21.21 -6.73 14.78
CA GLU A 103 -22.35 -6.05 15.34
C GLU A 103 -21.89 -4.67 15.84
N SER A 104 -22.61 -3.62 15.44
CA SER A 104 -22.35 -2.25 15.86
C SER A 104 -22.63 -2.09 17.36
N LEU A 105 -21.69 -2.48 18.21
CA LEU A 105 -21.86 -2.42 19.66
C LEU A 105 -21.71 -1.00 20.23
N TYR A 106 -21.25 -0.04 19.43
CA TYR A 106 -21.09 1.35 19.87
C TYR A 106 -21.97 2.27 19.03
N LYS A 107 -22.73 3.17 19.64
CA LYS A 107 -23.32 4.34 18.96
C LYS A 107 -22.38 5.51 19.19
N ALA A 108 -21.39 5.68 18.32
CA ALA A 108 -20.44 6.78 18.41
C ALA A 108 -20.52 7.68 17.17
N ASP A 109 -20.31 8.98 17.38
CA ASP A 109 -20.22 9.96 16.31
C ASP A 109 -18.87 9.79 15.60
N GLY A 110 -18.90 9.15 14.44
CA GLY A 110 -17.74 8.91 13.60
C GLY A 110 -18.13 8.79 12.14
N MET A 111 -17.14 8.95 11.26
CA MET A 111 -17.30 8.80 9.82
C MET A 111 -16.17 7.94 9.23
N ALA A 112 -16.39 7.40 8.05
CA ALA A 112 -15.39 6.64 7.31
C ALA A 112 -15.25 7.18 5.88
N ILE A 113 -14.03 7.17 5.39
CA ILE A 113 -13.67 7.35 3.99
C ILE A 113 -13.22 5.97 3.51
N ARG A 114 -13.95 5.40 2.56
CA ARG A 114 -13.64 4.07 2.01
C ARG A 114 -13.21 4.21 0.57
N ILE A 115 -12.06 3.61 0.26
CA ILE A 115 -11.38 3.76 -1.02
C ILE A 115 -11.10 2.36 -1.55
N GLN A 116 -11.64 2.04 -2.73
CA GLN A 116 -11.24 0.87 -3.48
C GLN A 116 -10.56 1.33 -4.75
N ALA A 117 -9.23 1.26 -4.78
CA ALA A 117 -8.45 1.82 -5.88
C ALA A 117 -7.20 0.99 -6.17
N LYS A 118 -6.78 0.96 -7.45
CA LYS A 118 -5.52 0.31 -7.84
C LYS A 118 -4.30 0.99 -7.24
N ASP A 119 -4.35 2.32 -7.16
CA ASP A 119 -3.37 3.14 -6.50
C ASP A 119 -4.04 4.35 -5.83
N ILE A 120 -3.36 4.97 -4.88
CA ILE A 120 -3.83 6.18 -4.20
C ILE A 120 -2.75 7.25 -4.19
N ASN A 121 -3.18 8.51 -4.28
CA ASN A 121 -2.35 9.68 -4.05
C ASN A 121 -2.63 10.22 -2.64
N ILE A 122 -1.56 10.43 -1.85
CA ILE A 122 -1.68 10.86 -0.45
C ILE A 122 -2.36 12.23 -0.34
N THR A 123 -1.98 13.19 -1.18
CA THR A 123 -2.53 14.55 -1.17
C THR A 123 -4.02 14.55 -1.54
N ASP A 124 -4.42 13.74 -2.52
CA ASP A 124 -5.83 13.62 -2.93
C ASP A 124 -6.69 13.02 -1.82
N VAL A 125 -6.17 12.03 -1.08
CA VAL A 125 -6.86 11.49 0.10
C VAL A 125 -6.93 12.52 1.22
N LEU A 126 -5.88 13.30 1.46
CA LEU A 126 -5.93 14.39 2.45
C LEU A 126 -6.97 15.46 2.10
N LYS A 127 -7.15 15.78 0.81
CA LYS A 127 -8.23 16.67 0.36
C LYS A 127 -9.62 16.08 0.62
N LEU A 128 -9.78 14.77 0.44
CA LEU A 128 -11.01 14.08 0.82
C LEU A 128 -11.26 14.13 2.32
N VAL A 129 -10.21 13.97 3.14
CA VAL A 129 -10.28 14.07 4.61
C VAL A 129 -10.71 15.47 5.04
N GLU A 130 -10.04 16.51 4.54
CA GLU A 130 -10.38 17.91 4.82
C GLU A 130 -11.83 18.20 4.44
N TYR A 131 -12.22 17.81 3.22
CA TYR A 131 -13.58 18.00 2.74
C TYR A 131 -14.61 17.29 3.63
N ALA A 132 -14.34 16.03 4.03
CA ALA A 132 -15.21 15.25 4.88
C ALA A 132 -15.44 15.92 6.25
N ILE A 133 -14.36 16.42 6.87
CA ILE A 133 -14.40 17.13 8.15
C ILE A 133 -15.25 18.41 8.03
N LEU A 134 -14.97 19.23 7.01
CA LEU A 134 -15.63 20.53 6.83
C LEU A 134 -17.10 20.38 6.41
N ASN A 135 -17.47 19.29 5.73
CA ASN A 135 -18.79 19.10 5.12
C ASN A 135 -19.57 17.91 5.68
N LYS A 136 -19.26 17.44 6.91
CA LYS A 136 -19.85 16.24 7.53
C LYS A 136 -21.38 16.10 7.32
N LYS A 137 -22.14 17.18 7.47
CA LYS A 137 -23.62 17.19 7.34
C LYS A 137 -24.15 17.02 5.91
N LYS A 138 -23.30 17.14 4.89
CA LYS A 138 -23.68 17.12 3.46
C LYS A 138 -23.12 15.90 2.70
N LEU A 139 -22.29 15.07 3.33
CA LEU A 139 -21.58 13.98 2.64
C LEU A 139 -22.52 12.96 1.98
N ASP A 140 -23.65 12.65 2.62
CA ASP A 140 -24.64 11.73 2.03
C ASP A 140 -25.24 12.23 0.72
N LYS A 141 -25.41 13.55 0.56
CA LYS A 141 -26.03 14.15 -0.64
C LYS A 141 -25.11 14.17 -1.85
N MET A 142 -23.82 13.99 -1.63
CA MET A 142 -22.80 14.03 -2.68
C MET A 142 -22.56 12.66 -3.33
N GLN A 143 -23.16 11.60 -2.76
CA GLN A 143 -22.94 10.24 -3.20
C GLN A 143 -24.11 9.75 -4.04
N LEU A 144 -23.79 9.04 -5.12
CA LEU A 144 -24.76 8.26 -5.87
C LEU A 144 -24.88 6.87 -5.26
N THR A 145 -26.03 6.25 -5.47
CA THR A 145 -26.31 4.88 -5.02
C THR A 145 -26.55 4.00 -6.23
N GLU A 146 -25.75 2.96 -6.38
CA GLU A 146 -25.88 1.96 -7.43
C GLU A 146 -26.32 0.63 -6.85
N LYS A 147 -27.11 -0.11 -7.63
CA LYS A 147 -27.55 -1.46 -7.25
C LYS A 147 -26.50 -2.46 -7.72
N ILE A 148 -26.07 -3.32 -6.82
CA ILE A 148 -25.17 -4.42 -7.13
C ILE A 148 -26.02 -5.66 -7.38
N TYR A 149 -25.71 -6.36 -8.47
CA TYR A 149 -26.29 -7.64 -8.83
C TYR A 149 -25.18 -8.69 -8.94
N ASP A 150 -25.50 -9.92 -8.61
CA ASP A 150 -24.62 -11.07 -8.83
C ASP A 150 -24.44 -11.26 -10.35
N TYR A 151 -23.21 -11.49 -10.78
CA TYR A 151 -22.90 -11.59 -12.19
C TYR A 151 -23.50 -12.85 -12.84
N PHE A 152 -23.61 -13.95 -12.09
CA PHE A 152 -23.99 -15.25 -12.64
C PHE A 152 -25.51 -15.43 -12.73
N ASP A 153 -26.25 -14.92 -11.74
CA ASP A 153 -27.70 -15.12 -11.68
C ASP A 153 -28.52 -13.82 -11.63
N ASN A 154 -27.86 -12.66 -11.73
CA ASN A 154 -28.48 -11.34 -11.67
C ASN A 154 -29.30 -11.11 -10.39
N THR A 155 -28.98 -11.81 -9.30
CA THR A 155 -29.62 -11.62 -8.00
C THR A 155 -29.19 -10.29 -7.41
N PHE A 156 -30.13 -9.51 -6.89
CA PHE A 156 -29.82 -8.25 -6.21
C PHE A 156 -29.01 -8.53 -4.93
N LEU A 157 -27.76 -8.09 -4.90
CA LEU A 157 -26.84 -8.27 -3.76
C LEU A 157 -26.91 -7.09 -2.78
N GLY A 158 -27.31 -5.91 -3.24
CA GLY A 158 -27.43 -4.75 -2.37
C GLY A 158 -27.25 -3.42 -3.09
N LYS A 159 -27.00 -2.38 -2.30
CA LYS A 159 -26.71 -1.04 -2.80
C LYS A 159 -25.33 -0.61 -2.35
N TYR A 160 -24.60 0.05 -3.23
CA TYR A 160 -23.31 0.65 -2.94
C TYR A 160 -23.37 2.15 -3.19
N LYS A 161 -22.81 2.93 -2.25
CA LYS A 161 -22.70 4.37 -2.39
C LYS A 161 -21.30 4.72 -2.90
N TYR A 162 -21.21 5.68 -3.81
CA TYR A 162 -19.93 6.21 -4.26
C TYR A 162 -20.01 7.69 -4.59
N ILE A 163 -18.87 8.35 -4.56
CA ILE A 163 -18.70 9.73 -4.97
C ILE A 163 -18.45 9.75 -6.50
N PRO A 164 -19.27 10.45 -7.30
CA PRO A 164 -19.05 10.58 -8.74
C PRO A 164 -17.69 11.20 -9.08
N LYS A 165 -17.11 10.83 -10.22
CA LYS A 165 -15.79 11.32 -10.65
C LYS A 165 -15.74 12.84 -10.77
N GLU A 166 -16.83 13.45 -11.21
CA GLU A 166 -16.95 14.91 -11.35
C GLU A 166 -16.90 15.61 -10.00
N GLU A 167 -17.53 15.02 -8.98
CA GLU A 167 -17.52 15.56 -7.62
C GLU A 167 -16.18 15.32 -6.92
N LEU A 168 -15.52 14.17 -7.16
CA LEU A 168 -14.13 13.93 -6.72
C LEU A 168 -13.16 14.93 -7.32
N ALA A 169 -13.26 15.20 -8.63
CA ALA A 169 -12.41 16.16 -9.31
C ALA A 169 -12.56 17.57 -8.72
N LYS A 170 -13.76 17.98 -8.31
CA LYS A 170 -13.95 19.26 -7.59
C LYS A 170 -13.20 19.28 -6.26
N ILE A 171 -13.23 18.20 -5.49
CA ILE A 171 -12.47 18.11 -4.23
C ILE A 171 -10.96 18.16 -4.50
N TRP A 172 -10.47 17.36 -5.44
CA TRP A 172 -9.03 17.26 -5.70
C TRP A 172 -8.45 18.50 -6.35
N ASN A 173 -9.22 19.23 -7.16
CA ASN A 173 -8.74 20.45 -7.80
C ASN A 173 -8.77 21.67 -6.85
N ASN A 174 -9.46 21.58 -5.71
CA ASN A 174 -9.43 22.65 -4.72
C ASN A 174 -8.02 22.79 -4.12
N GLN A 175 -7.56 24.04 -4.03
CA GLN A 175 -6.36 24.40 -3.30
C GLN A 175 -6.66 24.44 -1.80
N SER A 176 -5.73 23.92 -1.00
CA SER A 176 -5.80 23.98 0.46
C SER A 176 -4.43 24.37 1.01
N ASP A 177 -4.36 25.56 1.59
CA ASP A 177 -3.14 26.06 2.24
C ASP A 177 -2.74 25.18 3.43
N LEU A 178 -3.74 24.63 4.14
CA LEU A 178 -3.53 23.75 5.27
C LEU A 178 -2.89 22.43 4.83
N ILE A 179 -3.38 21.82 3.75
CA ILE A 179 -2.77 20.62 3.19
C ILE A 179 -1.36 20.94 2.66
N THR A 180 -1.17 22.03 1.92
CA THR A 180 0.16 22.44 1.44
C THR A 180 1.17 22.59 2.59
N LYS A 181 0.74 23.14 3.73
CA LYS A 181 1.57 23.21 4.95
C LYS A 181 1.92 21.81 5.47
N ILE A 182 0.92 20.96 5.66
CA ILE A 182 1.07 19.63 6.29
C ILE A 182 1.93 18.69 5.44
N ILE A 183 1.79 18.69 4.11
CA ILE A 183 2.54 17.78 3.24
C ILE A 183 4.04 18.08 3.17
N ASN A 184 4.45 19.30 3.54
CA ASN A 184 5.86 19.69 3.55
C ASN A 184 6.63 19.12 4.75
N GLU A 185 5.94 18.54 5.73
CA GLU A 185 6.58 17.92 6.87
C GLU A 185 7.12 16.53 6.53
N LYS A 186 8.35 16.25 6.98
CA LYS A 186 8.96 14.92 6.83
C LYS A 186 8.41 13.98 7.90
N ILE A 187 7.78 12.88 7.48
CA ILE A 187 7.23 11.87 8.40
C ILE A 187 7.88 10.49 8.21
N PRO A 188 8.21 9.76 9.29
CA PRO A 188 8.69 8.38 9.19
C PRO A 188 7.53 7.43 8.92
N LEU A 189 7.70 6.47 8.00
CA LEU A 189 6.69 5.46 7.63
C LEU A 189 7.08 4.06 8.07
N SER A 190 8.36 3.73 7.99
CA SER A 190 8.94 2.51 8.56
C SER A 190 10.16 2.89 9.38
N VAL A 191 10.23 2.34 10.59
CA VAL A 191 11.45 2.43 11.41
C VAL A 191 12.50 1.52 10.76
N GLU A 192 13.76 1.92 10.84
CA GLU A 192 14.91 1.18 10.32
C GLU A 192 14.81 -0.30 10.68
N ASP A 193 14.85 -1.15 9.65
CA ASP A 193 15.11 -2.57 9.83
C ASP A 193 16.60 -2.76 10.18
N GLU A 194 17.04 -4.01 10.33
CA GLU A 194 18.44 -4.35 10.57
C GLU A 194 19.40 -3.79 9.48
N SER A 195 18.85 -3.34 8.34
CA SER A 195 19.59 -2.76 7.23
C SER A 195 19.95 -1.27 7.45
N GLY A 196 19.37 -0.62 8.46
CA GLY A 196 19.50 0.81 8.70
C GLY A 196 18.81 1.67 7.64
N LEU A 197 17.98 1.07 6.77
CA LEU A 197 17.21 1.76 5.75
C LEU A 197 15.88 2.24 6.33
N GLY A 198 15.70 3.56 6.37
CA GLY A 198 14.45 4.21 6.75
C GLY A 198 13.65 4.63 5.52
N ILE A 199 12.32 4.55 5.66
CA ILE A 199 11.37 5.12 4.69
C ILE A 199 10.68 6.30 5.34
N TYR A 200 10.74 7.45 4.68
CA TYR A 200 10.03 8.65 5.06
C TYR A 200 9.17 9.13 3.90
N TRP A 201 8.27 10.06 4.20
CA TRP A 201 7.51 10.77 3.18
C TRP A 201 7.53 12.27 3.45
N GLN A 202 7.67 13.05 2.39
CA GLN A 202 7.66 14.50 2.43
C GLN A 202 7.37 15.03 1.02
N ASN A 203 6.54 16.07 0.92
CA ASN A 203 6.30 16.83 -0.31
C ASN A 203 6.07 15.92 -1.53
N ASN A 204 5.07 15.03 -1.44
CA ASN A 204 4.71 14.07 -2.49
C ASN A 204 5.80 13.08 -2.92
N ASN A 205 6.84 12.90 -2.11
CA ASN A 205 7.91 11.95 -2.39
C ASN A 205 8.14 11.02 -1.19
N PHE A 206 8.37 9.75 -1.51
CA PHE A 206 9.02 8.82 -0.60
C PHE A 206 10.51 9.11 -0.58
N ILE A 207 11.08 9.13 0.62
CA ILE A 207 12.50 9.33 0.86
C ILE A 207 13.05 8.04 1.43
N PHE A 208 13.83 7.33 0.62
CA PHE A 208 14.61 6.18 1.07
C PHE A 208 16.00 6.66 1.45
N GLY A 209 16.42 6.40 2.68
CA GLY A 209 17.71 6.86 3.18
C GLY A 209 18.19 6.02 4.34
N ARG A 210 19.50 5.97 4.52
CA ARG A 210 20.10 5.34 5.69
C ARG A 210 20.36 6.36 6.77
N ASN A 211 20.02 5.98 8.00
CA ASN A 211 20.24 6.83 9.15
C ASN A 211 21.51 6.32 9.85
N TYR A 212 22.67 6.78 9.40
CA TYR A 212 23.93 6.33 9.98
C TYR A 212 24.15 6.92 11.40
N ARG A 213 23.48 8.02 11.75
CA ARG A 213 23.42 8.62 13.08
C ARG A 213 22.10 9.35 13.28
N LYS A 214 21.47 9.22 14.46
CA LYS A 214 20.21 9.89 14.86
C LYS A 214 20.17 11.36 14.40
N GLY A 215 19.54 11.62 13.26
CA GLY A 215 19.19 12.97 12.80
C GLY A 215 19.92 13.48 11.56
N GLU A 216 20.93 12.78 11.04
CA GLU A 216 21.60 13.18 9.79
C GLU A 216 21.33 12.17 8.67
N ILE A 217 20.60 12.65 7.66
CA ILE A 217 20.31 11.92 6.44
C ILE A 217 21.55 11.99 5.55
N ASP A 218 22.10 10.84 5.18
CA ASP A 218 23.22 10.76 4.23
C ASP A 218 22.82 11.34 2.85
N ASN A 219 23.80 11.87 2.12
CA ASN A 219 23.68 12.38 0.75
C ASN A 219 23.23 11.32 -0.27
N LYS A 220 23.06 10.05 0.16
CA LYS A 220 22.61 8.91 -0.66
C LYS A 220 21.10 8.65 -0.54
N THR A 221 20.30 9.69 -0.34
CA THR A 221 18.84 9.55 -0.36
C THR A 221 18.29 9.36 -1.76
N LEU A 222 17.22 8.57 -1.87
CA LEU A 222 16.42 8.46 -3.07
C LEU A 222 15.06 9.09 -2.82
N LEU A 223 14.72 10.08 -3.66
CA LEU A 223 13.41 10.70 -3.71
C LEU A 223 12.60 10.04 -4.82
N ILE A 224 11.51 9.39 -4.43
CA ILE A 224 10.70 8.59 -5.33
C ILE A 224 9.24 9.02 -5.18
N PRO A 225 8.59 9.60 -6.21
CA PRO A 225 7.20 10.04 -6.11
C PRO A 225 6.25 8.88 -5.80
N ASN A 226 6.53 7.72 -6.39
CA ASN A 226 5.74 6.52 -6.20
C ASN A 226 6.61 5.28 -6.47
N TYR A 227 6.38 4.21 -5.72
CA TYR A 227 6.99 2.91 -5.95
C TYR A 227 5.90 1.84 -5.86
N TYR A 228 6.18 0.65 -6.38
CA TYR A 228 5.27 -0.49 -6.35
C TYR A 228 5.57 -1.43 -5.19
N TYR A 229 6.84 -1.80 -5.03
CA TYR A 229 7.31 -2.77 -4.02
C TYR A 229 8.72 -2.41 -3.54
N PHE A 230 9.03 -2.75 -2.30
CA PHE A 230 10.36 -2.55 -1.74
C PHE A 230 10.77 -3.76 -0.88
N THR A 231 12.07 -4.08 -0.91
CA THR A 231 12.69 -5.09 -0.04
C THR A 231 14.11 -4.68 0.31
N SER A 232 14.59 -5.08 1.48
CA SER A 232 15.95 -4.80 1.96
C SER A 232 16.54 -5.98 2.71
N LYS A 233 17.87 -6.07 2.68
CA LYS A 233 18.66 -6.98 3.51
C LYS A 233 20.06 -6.41 3.71
N GLY A 234 20.51 -6.29 4.96
CA GLY A 234 21.86 -5.85 5.27
C GLY A 234 22.16 -4.45 4.74
N SER A 235 23.04 -4.30 3.76
CA SER A 235 23.33 -3.00 3.15
C SER A 235 22.78 -2.87 1.74
N SER A 236 21.70 -3.57 1.42
CA SER A 236 21.10 -3.58 0.09
C SER A 236 19.60 -3.38 0.17
N GLY A 237 19.09 -2.49 -0.67
CA GLY A 237 17.67 -2.30 -0.89
C GLY A 237 17.32 -2.39 -2.37
N LEU A 238 16.15 -2.95 -2.69
CA LEU A 238 15.55 -2.91 -4.00
C LEU A 238 14.21 -2.19 -3.91
N ILE A 239 14.04 -1.13 -4.71
CA ILE A 239 12.83 -0.30 -4.74
C ILE A 239 12.27 -0.35 -6.15
N PHE A 240 11.25 -1.18 -6.35
CA PHE A 240 10.62 -1.41 -7.63
C PHE A 240 9.61 -0.31 -7.96
N LEU A 241 9.75 0.31 -9.13
CA LEU A 241 8.75 1.21 -9.69
C LEU A 241 7.65 0.41 -10.41
N ASN A 242 8.06 -0.68 -11.07
CA ASN A 242 7.20 -1.69 -11.69
C ASN A 242 7.99 -3.01 -11.82
N ASN A 243 7.53 -3.94 -12.65
CA ASN A 243 8.15 -5.26 -12.85
C ASN A 243 9.43 -5.25 -13.72
N THR A 244 9.80 -4.12 -14.35
CA THR A 244 10.99 -4.02 -15.23
C THR A 244 11.95 -2.90 -14.82
N GLN A 245 11.52 -2.01 -13.91
CA GLN A 245 12.27 -0.83 -13.48
C GLN A 245 12.36 -0.77 -11.96
N PHE A 246 13.57 -0.62 -11.43
CA PHE A 246 13.80 -0.52 -9.99
C PHE A 246 15.10 0.21 -9.65
N TYR A 247 15.17 0.74 -8.44
CA TYR A 247 16.42 1.23 -7.86
C TYR A 247 17.07 0.14 -7.01
N HIS A 248 18.36 -0.06 -7.18
CA HIS A 248 19.22 -0.74 -6.23
C HIS A 248 19.90 0.29 -5.33
N MET A 249 19.68 0.18 -4.02
CA MET A 249 20.23 1.06 -3.00
C MET A 249 21.32 0.30 -2.23
N GLY A 250 22.52 0.26 -2.80
CA GLY A 250 23.69 -0.44 -2.23
C GLY A 250 24.48 0.42 -1.24
N TYR A 251 25.46 -0.18 -0.57
CA TYR A 251 26.32 0.54 0.38
C TYR A 251 27.12 1.68 -0.27
N TYR A 252 27.71 1.42 -1.43
CA TYR A 252 28.59 2.37 -2.09
C TYR A 252 27.83 3.35 -2.99
N GLN A 253 26.83 2.87 -3.72
CA GLN A 253 26.11 3.66 -4.72
C GLN A 253 24.65 3.22 -4.88
N ASN A 254 23.82 4.19 -5.26
CA ASN A 254 22.47 3.93 -5.73
C ASN A 254 22.50 3.78 -7.26
N LEU A 255 21.75 2.82 -7.77
CA LEU A 255 21.68 2.54 -9.20
C LEU A 255 20.23 2.45 -9.62
N PHE A 256 19.90 3.10 -10.73
CA PHE A 256 18.65 2.83 -11.42
C PHE A 256 18.87 1.73 -12.45
N ILE A 257 18.02 0.72 -12.40
CA ILE A 257 17.96 -0.39 -13.36
C ILE A 257 16.70 -0.18 -14.19
N GLU A 258 16.90 -0.05 -15.50
CA GLU A 258 15.84 0.12 -16.49
C GLU A 258 15.85 -1.09 -17.43
N ASN A 259 14.68 -1.47 -17.94
CA ASN A 259 14.53 -2.52 -18.94
C ASN A 259 15.07 -3.89 -18.48
N ALA A 260 14.90 -4.22 -17.19
CA ALA A 260 15.08 -5.59 -16.74
C ALA A 260 14.02 -6.48 -17.41
N GLU A 261 14.34 -7.77 -17.59
CA GLU A 261 13.30 -8.74 -17.91
C GLU A 261 12.19 -8.70 -16.85
N PRO A 262 10.92 -8.97 -17.23
CA PRO A 262 9.81 -8.89 -16.28
C PRO A 262 10.03 -9.76 -15.05
N ILE A 263 10.19 -9.11 -13.89
CA ILE A 263 10.37 -9.76 -12.60
C ILE A 263 8.98 -9.94 -11.96
N ASN A 264 8.63 -11.20 -11.69
CA ASN A 264 7.45 -11.50 -10.88
C ASN A 264 7.73 -11.10 -9.43
N LEU A 265 6.90 -10.23 -8.87
CA LEU A 265 7.00 -9.76 -7.49
C LEU A 265 6.09 -10.58 -6.56
N PRO A 266 6.42 -10.69 -5.26
CA PRO A 266 7.57 -10.10 -4.54
C PRO A 266 8.91 -10.76 -4.89
N VAL A 267 10.01 -10.09 -4.52
CA VAL A 267 11.36 -10.68 -4.49
C VAL A 267 12.02 -10.50 -3.13
N PHE A 268 12.96 -11.38 -2.81
CA PHE A 268 13.75 -11.35 -1.60
C PHE A 268 15.24 -11.28 -1.94
N ILE A 269 15.98 -10.45 -1.21
CA ILE A 269 17.43 -10.38 -1.35
C ILE A 269 18.03 -11.57 -0.60
N ASP A 270 18.84 -12.37 -1.30
CA ASP A 270 19.61 -13.44 -0.66
C ASP A 270 20.95 -12.89 -0.13
N SER A 271 21.77 -12.35 -1.02
CA SER A 271 23.14 -11.94 -0.68
C SER A 271 23.66 -10.84 -1.61
N GLU A 272 24.55 -10.00 -1.08
CA GLU A 272 25.32 -9.01 -1.83
C GLU A 272 26.80 -9.42 -1.78
N LEU A 273 27.43 -9.63 -2.94
CA LEU A 273 28.81 -10.08 -3.08
C LEU A 273 29.56 -9.11 -3.99
N PHE A 274 30.30 -8.17 -3.41
CA PHE A 274 31.07 -7.13 -4.11
C PHE A 274 30.23 -6.35 -5.14
N ASN A 275 30.31 -6.72 -6.42
CA ASN A 275 29.61 -6.10 -7.54
C ASN A 275 28.41 -6.92 -8.04
N LYS A 276 27.89 -7.83 -7.21
CA LYS A 276 26.77 -8.71 -7.54
C LYS A 276 25.75 -8.71 -6.43
N LEU A 277 24.47 -8.66 -6.80
CA LEU A 277 23.35 -8.87 -5.88
C LEU A 277 22.54 -10.08 -6.35
N ILE A 278 22.33 -11.03 -5.46
CA ILE A 278 21.50 -12.20 -5.67
C ILE A 278 20.15 -11.95 -4.99
N PHE A 279 19.07 -12.08 -5.76
CA PHE A 279 17.71 -11.96 -5.26
C PHE A 279 16.82 -12.97 -5.98
N TYR A 280 15.70 -13.35 -5.38
CA TYR A 280 14.85 -14.41 -5.92
C TYR A 280 13.38 -14.18 -5.60
N ASN A 281 12.50 -14.83 -6.36
CA ASN A 281 11.12 -15.05 -5.98
C ASN A 281 10.84 -16.56 -5.89
N SER A 282 9.58 -16.96 -5.74
CA SER A 282 9.20 -18.37 -5.64
C SER A 282 9.47 -19.21 -6.90
N ARG A 283 9.81 -18.58 -8.04
CA ARG A 283 9.94 -19.22 -9.35
C ARG A 283 11.32 -19.06 -9.99
N GLN A 284 12.11 -18.07 -9.57
CA GLN A 284 13.30 -17.66 -10.31
C GLN A 284 14.34 -17.00 -9.41
N LEU A 285 15.61 -17.28 -9.71
CA LEU A 285 16.79 -16.61 -9.16
C LEU A 285 17.25 -15.52 -10.14
N PHE A 286 17.62 -14.36 -9.60
CA PHE A 286 18.13 -13.23 -10.36
C PHE A 286 19.51 -12.83 -9.85
N LEU A 287 20.39 -12.49 -10.79
CA LEU A 287 21.70 -11.92 -10.51
C LEU A 287 21.78 -10.53 -11.12
N LEU A 288 21.83 -9.50 -10.27
CA LEU A 288 22.16 -8.14 -10.70
C LEU A 288 23.67 -7.96 -10.69
N LEU A 289 24.24 -7.71 -11.87
CA LEU A 289 25.62 -7.26 -12.03
C LEU A 289 25.67 -5.73 -11.88
N ILE A 290 26.05 -5.26 -10.69
CA ILE A 290 26.00 -3.85 -10.26
C ILE A 290 26.78 -2.95 -11.23
N ASP A 291 28.03 -3.31 -11.56
CA ASP A 291 28.89 -2.52 -12.45
C ASP A 291 28.36 -2.42 -13.88
N LYS A 292 27.59 -3.43 -14.31
CA LYS A 292 27.01 -3.50 -15.66
C LYS A 292 25.57 -3.01 -15.71
N LYS A 293 24.95 -2.69 -14.56
CA LYS A 293 23.53 -2.36 -14.42
C LYS A 293 22.62 -3.37 -15.15
N LYS A 294 22.96 -4.67 -15.09
CA LYS A 294 22.29 -5.73 -15.84
C LYS A 294 21.78 -6.82 -14.91
N VAL A 295 20.51 -7.21 -15.09
CA VAL A 295 19.92 -8.39 -14.44
C VAL A 295 20.06 -9.60 -15.35
N ILE A 296 20.41 -10.74 -14.77
CA ILE A 296 20.45 -12.05 -15.42
C ILE A 296 19.46 -12.96 -14.72
N SER A 297 18.60 -13.61 -15.50
CA SER A 297 17.45 -14.40 -15.03
C SER A 297 17.51 -15.88 -15.46
N ASP A 298 18.39 -16.23 -16.39
CA ASP A 298 18.47 -17.56 -17.04
C ASP A 298 19.14 -18.64 -16.17
N PHE A 299 19.03 -18.53 -14.86
CA PHE A 299 19.39 -19.63 -13.98
C PHE A 299 18.17 -20.55 -13.91
N GLU A 300 18.11 -21.53 -14.83
CA GLU A 300 17.11 -22.60 -14.73
C GLU A 300 17.22 -23.22 -13.33
N ASN A 301 16.10 -23.22 -12.60
CA ASN A 301 16.02 -23.91 -11.33
C ASN A 301 16.24 -25.40 -11.60
N CYS A 302 17.37 -25.94 -11.14
CA CYS A 302 17.50 -27.37 -10.89
C CYS A 302 16.55 -27.72 -9.72
N GLN A 303 15.26 -27.90 -9.99
CA GLN A 303 14.34 -28.59 -9.09
C GLN A 303 14.42 -30.10 -9.32
#